data_AF-A0A817XFG8-F1
#
_entry.id   AF-A0A817XFG8-F1
#
_cell.length_a   1.000
_cell.length_b   1.000
_cell.length_c   1.000
_cell.angle_alpha   90.00
_cell.angle_beta   90.00
_cell.angle_gamma   90.00
#
_symmetry.space_group_name_H-M   'P 1'
#
loop_
_entity.id
_entity.type
_entity.pdbx_description
1 polymer ?
#
loop_
_entity_poly.entity_id
_entity_poly.type
_entity_poly.pdbx_seq_one_letter_code
_entity_poly.pdbx_strand_id
1 'polypeptide(L)'
;MGNGGGGGGGSNTTVASSSSEEETRRRHAKRKCANGSLLDVFSCFSSDLKSIGAFVTMSCSEAEMDYPWTNIKIDGWLQLKRWLFLPDYTNPPLATQLIADFFQLLFACQQWRVFKYETNEKDHIYIQAGESNREIIYDNDVYKDNPTRDFVTKRRNWFDQIKYVIFMYSAWCVLSIVYLAGTTRISLLGLGYLIACFYFFWYGQDFLTKHVTVMVRIWTYLIYYCFAVIFIKACLQIVACIDILSIGCVIQQIFSVACITSDSSSSSC
;
A
#
# COMPACT_ATOMS: atom_id res chain seq x y z
N MET A 1 19.02 66.66 32.07
CA MET A 1 18.19 66.87 30.86
C MET A 1 18.55 65.73 29.91
N GLY A 2 17.78 64.63 29.89
CA GLY A 2 16.56 64.45 29.07
C GLY A 2 16.99 63.98 27.67
N ASN A 3 17.11 62.68 27.37
CA ASN A 3 16.12 61.63 27.04
C ASN A 3 15.70 61.57 25.55
N GLY A 4 15.57 60.34 25.03
CA GLY A 4 14.97 59.94 23.74
C GLY A 4 15.98 59.44 22.69
N GLY A 5 15.92 58.25 22.08
CA GLY A 5 14.92 57.18 22.08
C GLY A 5 14.80 56.57 20.66
N GLY A 6 14.81 55.23 20.56
CA GLY A 6 14.31 54.43 19.43
C GLY A 6 15.30 54.16 18.27
N GLY A 7 15.38 52.97 17.67
CA GLY A 7 14.58 51.75 17.79
C GLY A 7 15.11 50.72 16.79
N GLY A 8 15.17 49.45 17.20
CA GLY A 8 15.65 48.34 16.39
C GLY A 8 14.64 47.85 15.35
N GLY A 9 15.16 47.30 14.25
CA GLY A 9 14.38 46.59 13.24
C GLY A 9 15.28 45.66 12.45
N GLY A 10 15.22 44.35 12.74
CA GLY A 10 16.02 43.36 12.03
C GLY A 10 15.92 41.93 12.56
N SER A 11 14.70 41.41 12.81
CA SER A 11 14.55 40.03 13.31
C SER A 11 13.27 39.29 12.88
N ASN A 12 12.62 39.65 11.76
CA ASN A 12 11.31 39.03 11.41
C ASN A 12 11.31 38.09 10.19
N THR A 13 12.37 38.01 9.40
CA THR A 13 12.33 37.20 8.14
C THR A 13 12.91 35.79 8.30
N THR A 14 13.80 35.55 9.28
CA THR A 14 14.42 34.24 9.56
C THR A 14 13.57 33.32 10.44
N VAL A 15 12.59 33.88 11.16
CA VAL A 15 11.69 33.13 12.05
C VAL A 15 10.56 32.45 11.27
N ALA A 16 10.16 33.01 10.12
CA ALA A 16 9.05 32.46 9.32
C ALA A 16 9.45 31.19 8.52
N SER A 17 10.68 31.10 8.02
CA SER A 17 11.19 29.92 7.30
C SER A 17 11.47 28.75 8.24
N SER A 18 12.06 29.01 9.41
CA SER A 18 12.30 28.00 10.45
C SER A 18 11.00 27.45 11.06
N SER A 19 9.98 28.30 11.24
CA SER A 19 8.66 27.88 11.73
C SER A 19 7.92 26.97 10.73
N SER A 20 8.00 27.25 9.42
CA SER A 20 7.41 26.42 8.37
C SER A 20 8.07 25.03 8.26
N GLU A 21 9.41 24.98 8.35
CA GLU A 21 10.15 23.72 8.36
C GLU A 21 9.94 22.91 9.64
N GLU A 22 9.87 23.56 10.81
CA GLU A 22 9.51 22.90 12.07
C GLU A 22 8.08 22.38 12.05
N GLU A 23 7.13 23.10 11.45
CA GLU A 23 5.75 22.65 11.36
C GLU A 23 5.59 21.48 10.38
N THR A 24 6.38 21.45 9.31
CA THR A 24 6.44 20.31 8.37
C THR A 24 7.12 19.10 9.02
N ARG A 25 8.22 19.30 9.78
CA ARG A 25 8.84 18.25 10.62
C ARG A 25 7.91 17.78 11.73
N ARG A 26 7.11 18.64 12.35
CA ARG A 26 6.10 18.28 13.35
C ARG A 26 4.91 17.55 12.72
N ARG A 27 4.52 17.84 11.48
CA ARG A 27 3.52 17.09 10.71
C ARG A 27 4.04 15.71 10.27
N HIS A 28 5.31 15.60 9.85
CA HIS A 28 5.95 14.31 9.56
C HIS A 28 6.21 13.49 10.82
N ALA A 29 6.62 14.13 11.93
CA ALA A 29 6.75 13.49 13.24
C ALA A 29 5.38 13.08 13.81
N LYS A 30 4.31 13.86 13.62
CA LYS A 30 2.94 13.43 13.98
C LYS A 30 2.43 12.27 13.12
N ARG A 31 2.76 12.22 11.83
CA ARG A 31 2.44 11.05 10.97
C ARG A 31 3.21 9.79 11.38
N LYS A 32 4.44 9.93 11.91
CA LYS A 32 5.25 8.82 12.45
C LYS A 32 4.85 8.45 13.90
N CYS A 33 4.46 9.41 14.73
CA CYS A 33 4.02 9.20 16.12
C CYS A 33 2.55 8.79 16.27
N ALA A 34 1.69 9.03 15.27
CA ALA A 34 0.32 8.50 15.27
C ALA A 34 0.27 6.97 15.26
N ASN A 35 1.37 6.30 14.89
CA ASN A 35 1.54 4.85 14.99
C ASN A 35 2.25 4.41 16.29
N GLY A 36 2.39 5.29 17.28
CA GLY A 36 3.17 5.11 18.51
C GLY A 36 2.66 4.10 19.54
N SER A 37 1.76 3.18 19.20
CA SER A 37 1.21 2.16 20.11
C SER A 37 1.43 0.72 19.60
N LEU A 38 2.64 0.40 19.13
CA LEU A 38 2.94 -0.94 18.62
C LEU A 38 3.24 -2.01 19.69
N LEU A 39 3.41 -1.63 20.96
CA LEU A 39 3.35 -2.59 22.07
C LEU A 39 1.93 -3.16 22.21
N ASP A 40 0.91 -2.36 21.89
CA ASP A 40 -0.49 -2.81 21.82
C ASP A 40 -0.75 -3.66 20.58
N VAL A 41 -0.21 -3.32 19.41
CA VAL A 41 -0.41 -4.13 18.18
C VAL A 41 0.30 -5.48 18.25
N PHE A 42 1.50 -5.56 18.86
CA PHE A 42 2.22 -6.82 19.01
C PHE A 42 1.66 -7.69 20.15
N SER A 43 1.20 -7.06 21.24
CA SER A 43 0.38 -7.72 22.26
C SER A 43 -0.95 -8.21 21.66
N CYS A 44 -1.59 -7.40 20.81
CA CYS A 44 -2.81 -7.74 20.08
C CYS A 44 -2.57 -8.93 19.16
N PHE A 45 -1.48 -8.97 18.38
CA PHE A 45 -1.21 -10.11 17.50
C PHE A 45 -0.86 -11.40 18.26
N SER A 46 -0.09 -11.30 19.35
CA SER A 46 0.20 -12.45 20.21
C SER A 46 -1.07 -12.93 20.94
N SER A 47 -1.95 -12.00 21.34
CA SER A 47 -3.28 -12.32 21.86
C SER A 47 -4.22 -12.82 20.77
N ASP A 48 -4.10 -12.38 19.52
CA ASP A 48 -4.92 -12.79 18.38
C ASP A 48 -4.49 -14.15 17.87
N LEU A 49 -3.21 -14.52 17.91
CA LEU A 49 -2.77 -15.90 17.65
C LEU A 49 -3.21 -16.84 18.77
N LYS A 50 -3.19 -16.40 20.03
CA LYS A 50 -3.75 -17.15 21.16
C LYS A 50 -5.27 -17.17 21.13
N SER A 51 -5.92 -16.14 20.62
CA SER A 51 -7.38 -16.00 20.47
C SER A 51 -7.88 -16.79 19.29
N ILE A 52 -7.22 -16.78 18.13
CA ILE A 52 -7.49 -17.64 16.97
C ILE A 52 -7.21 -19.09 17.34
N GLY A 53 -6.09 -19.37 18.02
CA GLY A 53 -5.81 -20.68 18.61
C GLY A 53 -6.91 -21.11 19.59
N ALA A 54 -7.35 -20.19 20.47
CA ALA A 54 -8.43 -20.41 21.43
C ALA A 54 -9.81 -20.53 20.77
N PHE A 55 -10.10 -19.82 19.69
CA PHE A 55 -11.37 -19.82 18.94
C PHE A 55 -11.50 -21.11 18.13
N VAL A 56 -10.39 -21.57 17.55
CA VAL A 56 -10.30 -22.88 16.92
C VAL A 56 -10.44 -24.01 17.96
N THR A 57 -9.86 -23.88 19.17
CA THR A 57 -10.04 -24.89 20.24
C THR A 57 -11.36 -24.76 21.03
N MET A 58 -11.99 -23.58 21.11
CA MET A 58 -13.29 -23.33 21.76
C MET A 58 -14.47 -23.61 20.84
N SER A 59 -14.23 -23.93 19.57
CA SER A 59 -15.23 -24.55 18.69
C SER A 59 -15.53 -26.01 19.08
N CYS A 60 -14.93 -26.52 20.16
CA CYS A 60 -15.18 -27.84 20.73
C CYS A 60 -15.74 -27.73 22.15
N SER A 61 -16.98 -27.23 22.26
CA SER A 61 -17.87 -27.63 23.34
C SER A 61 -19.24 -27.78 22.73
N GLU A 62 -19.72 -29.01 22.69
CA GLU A 62 -21.03 -29.43 22.19
C GLU A 62 -22.13 -28.54 22.79
N ALA A 63 -22.62 -27.60 21.99
CA ALA A 63 -23.89 -26.96 22.21
C ALA A 63 -24.54 -26.79 20.84
N GLU A 64 -25.72 -27.39 20.72
CA GLU A 64 -26.65 -27.35 19.60
C GLU A 64 -27.21 -25.93 19.42
N MET A 65 -26.32 -24.96 19.20
CA MET A 65 -26.64 -23.56 18.91
C MET A 65 -26.12 -23.22 17.54
N ASP A 66 -27.05 -23.16 16.59
CA ASP A 66 -26.79 -22.60 15.28
C ASP A 66 -26.37 -21.12 15.41
N TYR A 67 -25.37 -20.71 14.62
CA TYR A 67 -24.96 -19.31 14.57
C TYR A 67 -26.13 -18.41 14.10
N PRO A 68 -26.25 -17.15 14.56
CA PRO A 68 -27.40 -16.29 14.23
C PRO A 68 -27.55 -16.00 12.72
N TRP A 69 -26.51 -16.27 11.93
CA TRP A 69 -26.48 -16.10 10.47
C TRP A 69 -26.82 -17.37 9.66
N THR A 70 -27.15 -18.50 10.30
CA THR A 70 -27.51 -19.74 9.58
C THR A 70 -28.89 -19.68 8.93
N ASN A 71 -29.84 -18.97 9.55
CA ASN A 71 -31.26 -18.97 9.17
C ASN A 71 -31.68 -17.82 8.24
N ILE A 72 -30.73 -17.09 7.64
CA ILE A 72 -31.00 -15.95 6.77
C ILE A 72 -31.34 -16.46 5.35
N LYS A 73 -32.55 -16.13 4.87
CA LYS A 73 -33.05 -16.48 3.55
C LYS A 73 -32.90 -15.30 2.60
N ILE A 74 -31.70 -15.11 2.07
CA ILE A 74 -31.39 -14.15 1.01
C ILE A 74 -30.82 -14.93 -0.17
N ASP A 75 -31.21 -14.58 -1.39
CA ASP A 75 -30.63 -15.16 -2.59
C ASP A 75 -29.13 -14.83 -2.64
N GLY A 76 -28.29 -15.85 -2.79
CA GLY A 76 -26.83 -15.72 -2.75
C GLY A 76 -26.21 -15.59 -1.35
N TRP A 77 -26.99 -15.78 -0.27
CA TRP A 77 -26.50 -15.73 1.11
C TRP A 77 -25.31 -16.66 1.37
N LEU A 78 -25.32 -17.87 0.81
CA LEU A 78 -24.23 -18.84 0.94
C LEU A 78 -22.91 -18.29 0.39
N GLN A 79 -22.95 -17.58 -0.74
CA GLN A 79 -21.76 -17.02 -1.35
C GLN A 79 -21.26 -15.79 -0.59
N LEU A 80 -22.18 -14.93 -0.11
CA LEU A 80 -21.82 -13.79 0.74
C LEU A 80 -21.21 -14.26 2.07
N LYS A 81 -21.77 -15.30 2.69
CA LYS A 81 -21.25 -15.91 3.92
C LYS A 81 -19.81 -16.38 3.74
N ARG A 82 -19.50 -16.98 2.59
CA ARG A 82 -18.15 -17.42 2.23
C ARG A 82 -17.20 -16.25 1.95
N TRP A 83 -17.67 -15.24 1.22
CA TRP A 83 -16.88 -14.03 0.93
C TRP A 83 -16.52 -13.27 2.20
N LEU A 84 -17.46 -13.19 3.15
CA LEU A 84 -17.28 -12.55 4.46
C LEU A 84 -16.51 -13.44 5.46
N PHE A 85 -16.15 -14.67 5.07
CA PHE A 85 -15.38 -15.62 5.87
C PHE A 85 -16.06 -15.99 7.22
N LEU A 86 -17.39 -16.17 7.20
CA LEU A 86 -18.16 -16.51 8.40
C LEU A 86 -17.96 -17.97 8.84
N PRO A 87 -17.92 -18.26 10.15
CA PRO A 87 -17.85 -19.64 10.64
C PRO A 87 -19.13 -20.42 10.30
N ASP A 88 -18.96 -21.69 9.95
CA ASP A 88 -20.02 -22.66 9.69
C ASP A 88 -19.54 -24.06 10.11
N TYR A 89 -20.42 -24.85 10.71
CA TYR A 89 -20.17 -26.24 11.04
C TYR A 89 -20.23 -27.14 9.80
N THR A 90 -21.09 -26.81 8.84
CA THR A 90 -21.34 -27.64 7.64
C THR A 90 -20.28 -27.47 6.57
N ASN A 91 -19.78 -26.24 6.38
CA ASN A 91 -18.79 -25.88 5.37
C ASN A 91 -17.77 -24.91 5.99
N PRO A 92 -16.80 -25.41 6.78
CA PRO A 92 -15.82 -24.55 7.42
C PRO A 92 -14.94 -23.85 6.39
N PRO A 93 -14.59 -22.56 6.60
CA PRO A 93 -13.73 -21.84 5.69
C PRO A 93 -12.30 -22.42 5.71
N LEU A 94 -11.62 -22.34 4.56
CA LEU A 94 -10.32 -22.97 4.38
C LEU A 94 -9.22 -22.22 5.15
N ALA A 95 -8.70 -22.84 6.22
CA ALA A 95 -7.70 -22.23 7.09
C ALA A 95 -6.39 -21.84 6.38
N THR A 96 -6.05 -22.46 5.24
CA THR A 96 -4.85 -22.10 4.47
C THR A 96 -4.91 -20.69 3.87
N GLN A 97 -6.10 -20.08 3.74
CA GLN A 97 -6.23 -18.69 3.29
C GLN A 97 -5.65 -17.68 4.31
N LEU A 98 -5.65 -18.01 5.61
CA LEU A 98 -5.07 -17.15 6.66
C LEU A 98 -3.54 -17.09 6.63
N ILE A 99 -2.88 -17.99 5.90
CA ILE A 99 -1.42 -18.00 5.81
C ILE A 99 -0.92 -16.69 5.16
N ALA A 100 -1.64 -16.18 4.17
CA ALA A 100 -1.30 -14.91 3.52
C ALA A 100 -1.36 -13.74 4.50
N ASP A 101 -2.42 -13.67 5.31
CA ASP A 101 -2.60 -12.63 6.34
C ASP A 101 -1.54 -12.73 7.43
N PHE A 102 -1.14 -13.95 7.82
CA PHE A 102 -0.02 -14.17 8.74
C PHE A 102 1.28 -13.57 8.21
N PHE A 103 1.63 -13.82 6.94
CA PHE A 103 2.83 -13.23 6.34
C PHE A 103 2.73 -11.71 6.18
N GLN A 104 1.56 -11.19 5.80
CA GLN A 104 1.32 -9.76 5.71
C GLN A 104 1.58 -9.07 7.06
N LEU A 105 1.08 -9.66 8.15
CA LEU A 105 1.28 -9.13 9.49
C LEU A 105 2.72 -9.30 9.97
N LEU A 106 3.36 -10.44 9.68
CA LEU A 106 4.78 -10.66 9.95
C LEU A 106 5.64 -9.58 9.29
N PHE A 107 5.39 -9.26 8.02
CA PHE A 107 6.11 -8.19 7.32
C PHE A 107 5.81 -6.82 7.91
N ALA A 108 4.55 -6.50 8.26
CA ALA A 108 4.21 -5.25 8.94
C ALA A 108 4.95 -5.09 10.28
N CYS A 109 5.05 -6.16 11.06
CA CYS A 109 5.83 -6.18 12.30
C CYS A 109 7.33 -5.95 12.07
N GLN A 110 7.94 -6.58 11.06
CA GLN A 110 9.35 -6.34 10.74
C GLN A 110 9.59 -4.91 10.24
N GLN A 111 8.73 -4.38 9.36
CA GLN A 111 8.81 -3.00 8.88
C GLN A 111 8.70 -2.00 10.02
N TRP A 112 7.81 -2.24 10.98
CA TRP A 112 7.76 -1.40 12.18
C TRP A 112 9.06 -1.41 12.98
N ARG A 113 9.67 -2.60 13.18
CA ARG A 113 10.96 -2.68 13.89
C ARG A 113 12.00 -1.81 13.19
N VAL A 114 12.08 -1.85 11.87
CA VAL A 114 12.95 -0.98 11.07
C VAL A 114 12.65 0.51 11.34
N PHE A 115 11.38 0.93 11.29
CA PHE A 115 11.01 2.31 11.58
C PHE A 115 11.32 2.75 13.02
N LYS A 116 11.22 1.84 13.99
CA LYS A 116 11.61 2.12 15.38
C LYS A 116 13.11 2.39 15.49
N TYR A 117 13.94 1.61 14.79
CA TYR A 117 15.38 1.86 14.72
C TYR A 117 15.70 3.17 13.99
N GLU A 118 15.03 3.46 12.87
CA GLU A 118 15.22 4.72 12.13
C GLU A 118 14.78 5.97 12.92
N THR A 119 13.75 5.85 13.76
CA THR A 119 13.25 6.97 14.59
C THR A 119 14.15 7.23 15.81
N ASN A 120 14.76 6.18 16.37
CA ASN A 120 15.70 6.26 17.47
C ASN A 120 17.11 6.60 16.98
N GLU A 121 17.23 7.71 16.25
CA GLU A 121 18.46 8.22 15.60
C GLU A 121 19.64 8.47 16.57
N LYS A 122 19.42 8.36 17.88
CA LYS A 122 20.43 8.52 18.93
C LYS A 122 21.28 7.26 19.18
N ASP A 123 20.86 6.10 18.68
CA ASP A 123 21.65 4.86 18.79
C ASP A 123 22.65 4.77 17.63
N HIS A 124 23.75 5.51 17.76
CA HIS A 124 24.88 5.59 16.81
C HIS A 124 25.49 4.23 16.38
N ILE A 125 25.13 3.14 17.05
CA ILE A 125 25.63 1.78 16.78
C ILE A 125 25.00 1.17 15.52
N TYR A 126 23.75 1.53 15.18
CA TYR A 126 23.04 0.94 14.02
C TYR A 126 23.27 1.70 12.70
N ILE A 127 23.76 2.94 12.77
CA ILE A 127 24.09 3.77 11.59
C ILE A 127 25.33 3.22 10.85
N GLN A 128 26.10 2.33 11.48
CA GLN A 128 27.38 1.86 10.93
C GLN A 128 27.24 0.75 9.86
N ALA A 129 26.07 0.14 9.71
CA ALA A 129 25.81 -0.92 8.71
C ALA A 129 24.88 -0.48 7.56
N GLY A 130 24.16 0.63 7.71
CA GLY A 130 23.31 1.24 6.69
C GLY A 130 23.11 2.72 7.04
N GLU A 131 23.31 3.60 6.06
CA GLU A 131 23.11 5.04 6.24
C GLU A 131 21.62 5.40 6.41
N SER A 132 21.30 6.69 6.38
CA SER A 132 19.95 7.22 6.53
C SER A 132 19.01 6.86 5.36
N ASN A 133 17.84 6.27 5.66
CA ASN A 133 16.76 5.98 4.69
C ASN A 133 15.78 7.18 4.49
N ARG A 134 16.26 8.42 4.62
CA ARG A 134 15.42 9.62 4.43
C ARG A 134 15.12 9.88 2.96
N GLU A 135 13.93 10.38 2.67
CA GLU A 135 13.56 10.79 1.32
C GLU A 135 14.37 12.02 0.87
N ILE A 136 14.97 11.94 -0.32
CA ILE A 136 15.82 13.00 -0.90
C ILE A 136 15.06 13.95 -1.83
N ILE A 137 13.76 13.72 -2.05
CA ILE A 137 12.96 14.38 -3.11
C ILE A 137 12.87 15.90 -2.92
N TYR A 138 13.02 16.39 -1.68
CA TYR A 138 12.93 17.80 -1.30
C TYR A 138 14.27 18.43 -0.94
N ASP A 139 15.35 17.64 -1.00
CA ASP A 139 16.69 18.10 -0.64
C ASP A 139 17.42 18.60 -1.89
N ASN A 140 17.52 19.92 -2.02
CA ASN A 140 18.13 20.57 -3.18
C ASN A 140 19.66 20.43 -3.20
N ASP A 141 20.28 20.06 -2.07
CA ASP A 141 21.74 20.01 -1.95
C ASP A 141 22.33 18.61 -2.26
N VAL A 142 21.49 17.56 -2.32
CA VAL A 142 21.92 16.18 -2.67
C VAL A 142 22.49 16.07 -4.08
N TYR A 143 22.09 16.97 -5.00
CA TYR A 143 22.65 16.99 -6.35
C TYR A 143 24.11 17.50 -6.41
N LYS A 144 24.58 18.19 -5.36
CA LYS A 144 25.95 18.74 -5.31
C LYS A 144 26.97 17.72 -4.81
N ASP A 145 26.63 16.99 -3.74
CA ASP A 145 27.52 16.01 -3.10
C ASP A 145 26.82 14.65 -2.97
N ASN A 146 26.65 13.95 -4.10
CA ASN A 146 26.14 12.58 -4.09
C ASN A 146 27.21 11.63 -3.49
N PRO A 147 26.96 10.97 -2.34
CA PRO A 147 27.93 10.05 -1.73
C PRO A 147 28.13 8.78 -2.58
N THR A 148 27.20 8.50 -3.50
CA THR A 148 27.27 7.33 -4.37
C THR A 148 28.19 7.60 -5.57
N ARG A 149 29.19 6.74 -5.75
CA ARG A 149 30.08 6.76 -6.92
C ARG A 149 29.28 6.58 -8.23
N ASP A 150 29.67 7.32 -9.26
CA ASP A 150 29.11 7.18 -10.61
C ASP A 150 29.31 5.76 -11.18
N PHE A 151 28.19 5.05 -11.34
CA PHE A 151 28.07 3.71 -11.94
C PHE A 151 27.45 3.75 -13.35
N VAL A 152 27.07 4.93 -13.85
CA VAL A 152 26.46 5.10 -15.19
C VAL A 152 27.56 5.26 -16.24
N THR A 153 28.48 6.20 -16.02
CA THR A 153 29.56 6.50 -16.98
C THR A 153 30.72 5.53 -16.83
N LYS A 154 31.10 5.21 -15.58
CA LYS A 154 32.31 4.44 -15.24
C LYS A 154 31.98 3.08 -14.65
N ARG A 155 31.53 2.16 -15.52
CA ARG A 155 31.22 0.77 -15.16
C ARG A 155 32.51 -0.05 -15.07
N ARG A 156 32.93 -0.43 -13.86
CA ARG A 156 34.18 -1.20 -13.65
C ARG A 156 33.93 -2.65 -13.27
N ASN A 157 32.86 -2.93 -12.54
CA ASN A 157 32.51 -4.27 -12.08
C ASN A 157 31.22 -4.79 -12.71
N TRP A 158 31.05 -6.12 -12.73
CA TRP A 158 29.78 -6.75 -13.11
C TRP A 158 28.59 -6.27 -12.28
N PHE A 159 28.83 -5.96 -11.01
CA PHE A 159 27.80 -5.38 -10.14
C PHE A 159 27.35 -3.98 -10.60
N ASP A 160 28.27 -3.16 -11.12
CA ASP A 160 27.93 -1.83 -11.66
C ASP A 160 27.10 -1.97 -12.95
N GLN A 161 27.40 -2.99 -13.76
CA GLN A 161 26.61 -3.31 -14.96
C GLN A 161 25.18 -3.72 -14.60
N ILE A 162 25.02 -4.60 -13.59
CA ILE A 162 23.70 -5.02 -13.11
C ILE A 162 22.91 -3.83 -12.55
N LYS A 163 23.54 -2.99 -11.72
CA LYS A 163 22.92 -1.76 -11.20
C LYS A 163 22.44 -0.87 -12.34
N TYR A 164 23.30 -0.60 -13.32
CA TYR A 164 22.94 0.22 -14.47
C TYR A 164 21.70 -0.32 -15.18
N VAL A 165 21.65 -1.63 -15.46
CA VAL A 165 20.51 -2.27 -16.12
C VAL A 165 19.23 -2.12 -15.27
N ILE A 166 19.29 -2.41 -13.97
CA ILE A 166 18.12 -2.31 -13.09
C ILE A 166 17.59 -0.87 -13.06
N PHE A 167 18.44 0.13 -12.84
CA PHE A 167 18.00 1.53 -12.76
C PHE A 167 17.49 2.08 -14.09
N MET A 168 18.12 1.75 -15.22
CA MET A 168 17.70 2.26 -16.53
C MET A 168 16.43 1.60 -17.06
N TYR A 169 16.25 0.30 -16.85
CA TYR A 169 15.14 -0.45 -17.44
C TYR A 169 13.94 -0.67 -16.50
N SER A 170 14.09 -0.46 -15.19
CA SER A 170 13.00 -0.66 -14.20
C SER A 170 11.70 0.06 -14.58
N ALA A 171 11.77 1.33 -15.00
CA ALA A 171 10.59 2.10 -15.38
C ALA A 171 9.86 1.46 -16.58
N TRP A 172 10.61 1.02 -17.59
CA TRP A 172 10.06 0.34 -18.76
C TRP A 172 9.44 -1.01 -18.40
N CYS A 173 10.10 -1.78 -17.52
CA CYS A 173 9.56 -3.03 -17.01
C CYS A 173 8.24 -2.83 -16.27
N VAL A 174 8.15 -1.81 -15.40
CA VAL A 174 6.90 -1.49 -14.69
C VAL A 174 5.80 -1.10 -15.67
N LEU A 175 6.09 -0.26 -16.67
CA LEU A 175 5.12 0.09 -17.71
C LEU A 175 4.65 -1.13 -18.51
N SER A 176 5.54 -2.07 -18.82
CA SER A 176 5.17 -3.34 -19.47
C SER A 176 4.26 -4.20 -18.60
N ILE A 177 4.51 -4.27 -17.29
CA ILE A 177 3.65 -5.01 -16.35
C ILE A 177 2.26 -4.36 -16.25
N VAL A 178 2.19 -3.03 -16.16
CA VAL A 178 0.92 -2.30 -16.12
C VAL A 178 0.15 -2.48 -17.43
N TYR A 179 0.84 -2.47 -18.58
CA TYR A 179 0.24 -2.76 -19.88
C TYR A 179 -0.34 -4.18 -19.91
N LEU A 180 0.44 -5.18 -19.48
CA LEU A 180 -0.01 -6.56 -19.39
C LEU A 180 -1.21 -6.71 -18.46
N ALA A 181 -1.21 -6.03 -17.31
CA ALA A 181 -2.34 -6.02 -16.40
C ALA A 181 -3.61 -5.44 -17.04
N GLY A 182 -3.47 -4.40 -17.87
CA GLY A 182 -4.55 -3.82 -18.66
C GLY A 182 -5.09 -4.73 -19.76
N THR A 183 -4.24 -5.56 -20.38
CA THR A 183 -4.65 -6.48 -21.48
C THR A 183 -5.14 -7.85 -20.99
N THR A 184 -4.69 -8.31 -19.82
CA THR A 184 -4.99 -9.67 -19.32
C THR A 184 -6.50 -9.89 -19.08
N ARG A 185 -7.24 -8.84 -18.69
CA ARG A 185 -8.70 -8.89 -18.54
C ARG A 185 -9.33 -7.64 -19.16
N ILE A 186 -10.06 -7.83 -20.26
CA ILE A 186 -10.81 -6.75 -20.92
C ILE A 186 -11.91 -6.30 -19.96
N SER A 187 -11.70 -5.14 -19.33
CA SER A 187 -12.64 -4.52 -18.42
C SER A 187 -12.51 -3.00 -18.55
N LEU A 188 -13.55 -2.26 -18.17
CA LEU A 188 -13.52 -0.80 -18.18
C LEU A 188 -12.42 -0.24 -17.25
N LEU A 189 -12.13 -0.95 -16.15
CA LEU A 189 -11.01 -0.66 -15.26
C LEU A 189 -9.65 -1.06 -15.86
N GLY A 190 -9.61 -2.05 -16.76
CA GLY A 190 -8.43 -2.41 -17.54
C GLY A 190 -8.03 -1.31 -18.54
N LEU A 191 -9.03 -0.66 -19.14
CA LEU A 191 -8.84 0.39 -20.14
C LEU A 191 -8.05 1.59 -19.59
N GLY A 192 -8.28 1.97 -18.32
CA GLY A 192 -7.52 3.07 -17.72
C GLY A 192 -6.03 2.76 -17.56
N TYR A 193 -5.66 1.50 -17.29
CA TYR A 193 -4.24 1.09 -17.32
C TYR A 193 -3.65 1.22 -18.72
N LEU A 194 -4.40 0.86 -19.76
CA LEU A 194 -3.94 1.00 -21.15
C LEU A 194 -3.76 2.46 -21.54
N ILE A 195 -4.71 3.33 -21.20
CA ILE A 195 -4.61 4.78 -21.45
C ILE A 195 -3.38 5.36 -20.76
N ALA A 196 -3.17 5.02 -19.49
CA ALA A 196 -1.97 5.44 -18.75
C ALA A 196 -0.69 4.95 -19.43
N CYS A 197 -0.63 3.68 -19.83
CA CYS A 197 0.54 3.11 -20.52
C CYS A 197 0.82 3.83 -21.85
N PHE A 198 -0.19 4.05 -22.68
CA PHE A 198 -0.02 4.77 -23.95
C PHE A 198 0.45 6.20 -23.72
N TYR A 199 -0.09 6.89 -22.71
CA TYR A 199 0.37 8.22 -22.32
C TYR A 199 1.87 8.21 -21.95
N PHE A 200 2.31 7.27 -21.12
CA PHE A 200 3.73 7.15 -20.76
C PHE A 200 4.61 6.72 -21.92
N PHE A 201 4.14 5.85 -22.82
CA PHE A 201 4.90 5.47 -24.01
C PHE A 201 5.09 6.63 -24.97
N TRP A 202 4.06 7.45 -25.15
CA TRP A 202 4.12 8.63 -26.00
C TRP A 202 5.07 9.70 -25.43
N TYR A 203 5.09 9.86 -24.11
CA TYR A 203 5.84 10.91 -23.42
C TYR A 203 7.16 10.41 -22.77
N GLY A 204 7.51 9.12 -22.93
CA GLY A 204 8.40 8.41 -22.00
C GLY A 204 9.85 8.89 -21.96
N GLN A 205 10.41 9.29 -23.09
CA GLN A 205 11.79 9.81 -23.15
C GLN A 205 11.89 11.20 -22.47
N ASP A 206 10.92 12.07 -22.70
CA ASP A 206 10.85 13.39 -22.07
C ASP A 206 10.37 13.32 -20.62
N PHE A 207 9.77 12.21 -20.19
CA PHE A 207 9.34 12.01 -18.81
C PHE A 207 10.55 11.76 -17.89
N LEU A 208 11.51 10.93 -18.32
CA LEU A 208 12.70 10.57 -17.53
C LEU A 208 13.67 11.74 -17.29
N THR A 209 13.59 12.80 -18.11
CA THR A 209 14.41 14.00 -17.98
C THR A 209 13.77 15.09 -17.11
N LYS A 210 12.50 14.92 -16.70
CA LYS A 210 11.82 15.86 -15.82
C LYS A 210 12.31 15.76 -14.38
N HIS A 211 12.13 16.85 -13.63
CA HIS A 211 12.47 16.91 -12.22
C HIS A 211 11.76 15.80 -11.42
N VAL A 212 12.49 15.19 -10.47
CA VAL A 212 12.06 14.02 -9.69
C VAL A 212 10.69 14.21 -9.03
N THR A 213 10.40 15.42 -8.54
CA THR A 213 9.10 15.74 -7.90
C THR A 213 7.90 15.54 -8.83
N VAL A 214 8.05 15.88 -10.12
CA VAL A 214 6.98 15.70 -11.12
C VAL A 214 6.80 14.22 -11.41
N MET A 215 7.90 13.48 -11.52
CA MET A 215 7.87 12.03 -11.75
C MET A 215 7.17 11.31 -10.59
N VAL A 216 7.58 11.56 -9.34
CA VAL A 216 6.99 10.96 -8.14
C VAL A 216 5.49 11.25 -8.06
N ARG A 217 5.05 12.47 -8.38
CA ARG A 217 3.63 12.84 -8.36
C ARG A 217 2.82 12.01 -9.36
N ILE A 218 3.34 11.84 -10.57
CA ILE A 218 2.68 11.06 -11.63
C ILE A 218 2.62 9.57 -11.26
N TRP A 219 3.70 8.99 -10.72
CA TRP A 219 3.70 7.61 -10.21
C TRP A 219 2.73 7.42 -9.04
N THR A 220 2.62 8.40 -8.15
CA THR A 220 1.67 8.38 -7.04
C THR A 220 0.22 8.34 -7.54
N TYR A 221 -0.12 9.09 -8.59
CA TYR A 221 -1.44 8.99 -9.21
C TYR A 221 -1.72 7.60 -9.79
N LEU A 222 -0.71 6.96 -10.40
CA LEU A 222 -0.84 5.59 -10.91
C LEU A 222 -1.11 4.59 -9.76
N ILE A 223 -0.41 4.73 -8.62
CA ILE A 223 -0.64 3.90 -7.44
C ILE A 223 -2.06 4.11 -6.88
N TYR A 224 -2.52 5.36 -6.78
CA TYR A 224 -3.90 5.64 -6.36
C TYR A 224 -4.93 5.01 -7.29
N TYR A 225 -4.68 5.03 -8.61
CA TYR A 225 -5.52 4.34 -9.57
C TYR A 225 -5.56 2.83 -9.32
N CYS A 226 -4.41 2.19 -9.09
CA CYS A 226 -4.34 0.77 -8.74
C CYS A 226 -5.18 0.44 -7.51
N PHE A 227 -5.05 1.25 -6.44
CA PHE A 227 -5.82 1.07 -5.22
C PHE A 227 -7.32 1.24 -5.46
N ALA A 228 -7.73 2.27 -6.21
CA ALA A 228 -9.13 2.51 -6.56
C ALA A 228 -9.72 1.34 -7.37
N VAL A 229 -8.96 0.77 -8.32
CA VAL A 229 -9.40 -0.40 -9.09
C VAL A 229 -9.61 -1.62 -8.19
N ILE A 230 -8.67 -1.89 -7.27
CA ILE A 230 -8.80 -3.00 -6.30
C ILE A 230 -10.04 -2.80 -5.42
N PHE A 231 -10.20 -1.59 -4.87
CA PHE A 231 -11.33 -1.24 -4.01
C PHE A 231 -12.67 -1.38 -4.74
N ILE A 232 -12.80 -0.81 -5.94
CA ILE A 232 -14.02 -0.92 -6.75
C ILE A 232 -14.33 -2.38 -7.07
N LYS A 233 -13.32 -3.19 -7.44
CA LYS A 233 -13.52 -4.62 -7.69
C LYS A 233 -14.00 -5.36 -6.46
N ALA A 234 -13.45 -5.07 -5.28
CA ALA A 234 -13.89 -5.67 -4.03
C ALA A 234 -15.35 -5.31 -3.71
N CYS A 235 -15.75 -4.05 -3.87
CA CYS A 235 -17.14 -3.62 -3.69
C CYS A 235 -18.08 -4.30 -4.70
N LEU A 236 -17.69 -4.36 -5.97
CA LEU A 236 -18.48 -5.02 -7.02
C LEU A 236 -18.63 -6.52 -6.77
N GLN A 237 -17.62 -7.17 -6.17
CA GLN A 237 -17.70 -8.59 -5.83
C GLN A 237 -18.78 -8.87 -4.78
N ILE A 238 -18.93 -8.01 -3.77
CA ILE A 238 -20.02 -8.12 -2.77
C ILE A 238 -21.37 -8.00 -3.47
N VAL A 239 -21.54 -6.99 -4.32
CA VAL A 239 -22.80 -6.76 -5.04
C VAL A 239 -23.13 -7.93 -5.97
N ALA A 240 -22.13 -8.49 -6.65
CA ALA A 240 -22.29 -9.64 -7.53
C ALA A 240 -22.72 -10.92 -6.79
N CYS A 241 -22.35 -11.10 -5.52
CA CYS A 241 -22.72 -12.30 -4.75
C CYS A 241 -24.14 -12.25 -4.15
N ILE A 242 -24.81 -11.08 -4.11
CA ILE A 242 -26.16 -10.95 -3.51
C ILE A 242 -27.25 -10.86 -4.61
N ASP A 243 -26.86 -10.93 -5.89
CA ASP A 243 -27.74 -10.86 -7.08
C ASP A 243 -28.82 -9.75 -7.03
N ILE A 244 -28.54 -8.66 -6.30
CA ILE A 244 -29.53 -7.61 -5.98
C ILE A 244 -29.96 -6.84 -7.24
N LEU A 245 -29.11 -6.79 -8.26
CA LEU A 245 -29.42 -6.16 -9.52
C LEU A 245 -29.69 -7.24 -10.56
N SER A 246 -30.93 -7.30 -11.06
CA SER A 246 -31.30 -8.01 -12.31
C SER A 246 -30.50 -7.53 -13.56
N ILE A 247 -29.61 -6.54 -13.38
CA ILE A 247 -28.60 -6.02 -14.33
C ILE A 247 -27.25 -6.76 -14.18
N GLY A 248 -27.17 -7.77 -13.31
CA GLY A 248 -25.96 -8.43 -12.83
C GLY A 248 -25.02 -8.89 -13.94
N CYS A 249 -25.53 -9.56 -14.98
CA CYS A 249 -24.70 -10.04 -16.09
C CYS A 249 -23.93 -8.92 -16.80
N VAL A 250 -24.59 -7.80 -17.11
CA VAL A 250 -23.99 -6.72 -17.88
C VAL A 250 -22.88 -6.04 -17.08
N ILE A 251 -23.11 -5.80 -15.78
CA ILE A 251 -22.12 -5.19 -14.89
C ILE A 251 -20.95 -6.15 -14.64
N GLN A 252 -21.22 -7.44 -14.41
CA GLN A 252 -20.18 -8.47 -14.24
C GLN A 252 -19.30 -8.58 -15.49
N GLN A 253 -19.88 -8.51 -16.69
CA GLN A 253 -19.14 -8.56 -17.95
C GLN A 253 -18.31 -7.30 -18.21
N ILE A 254 -18.85 -6.10 -17.95
CA ILE A 254 -18.13 -4.82 -18.15
C ILE A 254 -16.94 -4.67 -17.19
N PHE A 255 -17.10 -5.09 -15.94
CA PHE A 255 -16.08 -4.97 -14.92
C PHE A 255 -15.19 -6.22 -14.78
N SER A 256 -15.57 -7.32 -15.46
CA SER A 256 -14.93 -8.63 -15.37
C SER A 256 -14.75 -9.06 -13.91
N VAL A 257 -15.86 -9.08 -13.17
CA VAL A 257 -15.92 -9.49 -11.75
C VAL A 257 -16.91 -10.64 -11.61
N ALA A 258 -16.45 -11.74 -11.03
CA ALA A 258 -17.26 -12.89 -10.70
C ALA A 258 -17.24 -13.12 -9.18
N CYS A 259 -18.32 -13.69 -8.64
CA CYS A 259 -18.33 -14.14 -7.26
C CYS A 259 -17.36 -15.33 -7.11
N ILE A 260 -16.60 -15.39 -6.01
CA ILE A 260 -15.70 -16.52 -5.73
C ILE A 260 -16.57 -17.70 -5.27
N THR A 261 -16.95 -18.55 -6.22
CA THR A 261 -17.55 -19.85 -5.93
C THR A 261 -16.49 -20.93 -5.97
N SER A 262 -16.71 -21.95 -5.15
CA SER A 262 -15.83 -23.08 -4.94
C SER A 262 -16.41 -24.37 -5.50
N ASP A 263 -17.70 -24.34 -5.84
CA ASP A 263 -18.38 -25.46 -6.45
C ASP A 263 -18.96 -25.00 -7.77
N SER A 264 -18.51 -25.73 -8.79
CA SER A 264 -18.85 -25.63 -10.19
C SER A 264 -20.29 -26.05 -10.43
N SER A 265 -21.28 -25.21 -10.12
CA SER A 265 -22.61 -25.28 -10.74
C SER A 265 -23.56 -24.22 -10.19
N SER A 266 -23.60 -23.04 -10.84
CA SER A 266 -24.86 -22.36 -11.21
C SER A 266 -24.58 -20.95 -11.69
N SER A 267 -25.00 -20.69 -12.93
CA SER A 267 -25.17 -19.38 -13.57
C SER A 267 -23.95 -18.47 -13.61
N SER A 268 -22.97 -18.87 -14.41
CA SER A 268 -22.33 -17.90 -15.29
C SER A 268 -23.42 -17.23 -16.13
N CYS A 269 -23.52 -15.91 -16.04
CA CYS A 269 -23.36 -15.15 -17.26
C CYS A 269 -21.91 -15.37 -17.73
#